data_AF-A0AAN5VLS5-F1
#
_entry.id   AF-A0AAN5VLS5-F1
#
_cell.length_a   1.000
_cell.length_b   1.000
_cell.length_c   1.000
_cell.angle_alpha   90.00
_cell.angle_beta   90.00
_cell.angle_gamma   90.00
#
_symmetry.space_group_name_H-M   'P 1'
#
loop_
_entity.id
_entity.type
_entity.pdbx_description
1 polymer ?
#
loop_
_entity_poly.entity_id
_entity_poly.type
_entity_poly.pdbx_seq_one_letter_code
_entity_poly.pdbx_strand_id
1 'polypeptide(L)'
;MIGIGLNNANINADMTGNPVRHGDEFTASPFSIKYLFRNYWDTKGIDVFYMRSYIVDKKNKGLVPRSLEKRLEQKVENFNKLSEIEIQRELFKYIDVSCFGGVFAVKGFNRNYYGTIQFGTGINKYEDSEVVRERMLSPFQNPKGKINKETNEEIENRQTTLGSRAYLTEGHYFYDFIINPLVNKSIMELDTELECFNENNYNLFKEASLNCANSLNSVSKKGCYNEFAIFIKLKEDSVAYLGNISNKVSFYKDEKRNVIDISLLAQDLLSIDEDIEDIEIYYNPTDTILKFPIDSLKNRTSINNILSTIKIDFMEKN
;
A
#
# COMPACT_ATOMS: atom_id res chain seq x y z
N MET A 1 -4.65 -5.70 -10.55
CA MET A 1 -4.84 -6.28 -9.20
C MET A 1 -3.50 -6.73 -8.63
N ILE A 2 -3.33 -6.68 -7.32
CA ILE A 2 -2.09 -7.03 -6.59
C ILE A 2 -2.45 -7.99 -5.46
N GLY A 3 -1.73 -9.10 -5.35
CA GLY A 3 -1.81 -10.06 -4.26
C GLY A 3 -0.64 -9.89 -3.29
N ILE A 4 -0.95 -9.77 -2.01
CA ILE A 4 0.01 -9.68 -0.91
C ILE A 4 -0.18 -10.87 0.02
N GLY A 5 0.83 -11.74 0.06
CA GLY A 5 0.91 -12.87 0.98
C GLY A 5 1.45 -12.43 2.33
N LEU A 6 1.00 -13.10 3.39
CA LEU A 6 1.41 -12.89 4.78
C LEU A 6 1.77 -14.23 5.40
N ASN A 7 2.87 -14.25 6.15
CA ASN A 7 3.22 -15.34 7.07
C ASN A 7 3.61 -14.77 8.42
N ASN A 8 2.85 -15.11 9.47
CA ASN A 8 3.01 -14.56 10.82
C ASN A 8 3.16 -13.03 10.83
N ALA A 9 2.29 -12.34 10.07
CA ALA A 9 2.40 -10.90 9.80
C ALA A 9 1.05 -10.16 9.87
N ASN A 10 1.10 -8.83 9.86
CA ASN A 10 -0.07 -7.96 9.92
C ASN A 10 0.10 -6.75 8.97
N ILE A 11 -0.59 -6.80 7.83
CA ILE A 11 -0.58 -5.75 6.81
C ILE A 11 -1.39 -4.51 7.24
N ASN A 12 -2.55 -4.71 7.88
CA ASN A 12 -3.45 -3.65 8.30
C ASN A 12 -4.00 -3.96 9.70
N ALA A 13 -3.56 -3.21 10.70
CA ALA A 13 -4.02 -3.34 12.07
C ALA A 13 -5.18 -2.40 12.40
N ASP A 14 -6.11 -2.85 13.25
CA ASP A 14 -7.15 -2.03 13.87
C ASP A 14 -6.58 -1.18 15.02
N MET A 15 -7.45 -0.41 15.69
CA MET A 15 -7.06 0.44 16.83
C MET A 15 -6.56 -0.34 18.06
N THR A 16 -6.76 -1.66 18.10
CA THR A 16 -6.31 -2.56 19.17
C THR A 16 -5.08 -3.40 18.76
N GLY A 17 -4.57 -3.16 17.55
CA GLY A 17 -3.41 -3.86 16.98
C GLY A 17 -3.73 -5.20 16.32
N ASN A 18 -5.00 -5.65 16.29
CA ASN A 18 -5.38 -6.89 15.62
C ASN A 18 -5.44 -6.70 14.10
N PRO A 19 -5.23 -7.75 13.28
CA PRO A 19 -5.59 -7.71 11.87
C PRO A 19 -7.04 -7.25 11.68
N VAL A 20 -7.29 -6.32 10.75
CA VAL A 20 -8.65 -5.80 10.50
C VAL A 20 -9.55 -6.91 9.95
N ARG A 21 -10.79 -6.93 10.45
CA ARG A 21 -11.83 -7.87 10.05
C ARG A 21 -13.16 -7.13 9.86
N HIS A 22 -13.92 -7.50 8.83
CA HIS A 22 -15.29 -7.05 8.61
C HIS A 22 -16.21 -8.27 8.50
N GLY A 23 -17.09 -8.45 9.48
CA GLY A 23 -17.82 -9.70 9.63
C GLY A 23 -16.83 -10.85 9.86
N ASP A 24 -16.92 -11.89 9.03
CA ASP A 24 -16.01 -13.03 9.09
C ASP A 24 -14.73 -12.89 8.25
N GLU A 25 -14.66 -11.89 7.39
CA GLU A 25 -13.60 -11.72 6.40
C GLU A 25 -12.48 -10.82 6.92
N PHE A 26 -11.23 -11.27 6.80
CA PHE A 26 -10.08 -10.40 7.05
C PHE A 26 -9.87 -9.47 5.87
N THR A 27 -9.80 -8.17 6.14
CA THR A 27 -9.71 -7.14 5.12
C THR A 27 -8.56 -6.19 5.41
N ALA A 28 -8.09 -5.52 4.37
CA ALA A 28 -7.04 -4.52 4.48
C ALA A 28 -7.39 -3.31 3.61
N SER A 29 -7.37 -2.13 4.21
CA SER A 29 -7.87 -0.92 3.57
C SER A 29 -7.02 -0.52 2.34
N PRO A 30 -7.58 0.23 1.38
CA PRO A 30 -6.79 0.86 0.31
C PRO A 30 -5.63 1.72 0.84
N PHE A 31 -5.78 2.28 2.04
CA PHE A 31 -4.72 3.07 2.69
C PHE A 31 -3.52 2.20 3.11
N SER A 32 -3.73 0.94 3.46
CA SER A 32 -2.64 0.02 3.83
C SER A 32 -1.73 -0.26 2.65
N ILE A 33 -2.28 -0.60 1.47
CA ILE A 33 -1.47 -0.83 0.28
C ILE A 33 -0.83 0.48 -0.22
N LYS A 34 -1.56 1.61 -0.22
CA LYS A 34 -0.97 2.92 -0.53
C LYS A 34 0.20 3.27 0.39
N TYR A 35 0.16 2.86 1.67
CA TYR A 35 1.31 3.01 2.57
C TYR A 35 2.50 2.15 2.14
N LEU A 36 2.28 0.91 1.69
CA LEU A 36 3.35 0.05 1.16
C LEU A 36 4.06 0.72 -0.02
N PHE A 37 3.30 1.25 -0.97
CA PHE A 37 3.83 1.98 -2.12
C PHE A 37 4.65 3.20 -1.70
N ARG A 38 4.11 4.04 -0.82
CA ARG A 38 4.83 5.22 -0.34
C ARG A 38 6.11 4.85 0.41
N ASN A 39 6.09 3.79 1.20
CA ASN A 39 7.30 3.33 1.89
C ASN A 39 8.34 2.80 0.89
N TYR A 40 7.94 2.02 -0.10
CA TYR A 40 8.82 1.55 -1.16
C TYR A 40 9.51 2.72 -1.88
N TRP A 41 8.74 3.69 -2.35
CA TRP A 41 9.26 4.89 -3.03
C TRP A 41 10.20 5.70 -2.13
N ASP A 42 9.81 5.98 -0.88
CA ASP A 42 10.63 6.72 0.09
C ASP A 42 11.98 6.01 0.34
N THR A 43 11.97 4.68 0.48
CA THR A 43 13.21 3.89 0.67
C THR A 43 14.12 3.88 -0.55
N LYS A 44 13.57 4.14 -1.74
CA LYS A 44 14.31 4.29 -3.01
C LYS A 44 14.72 5.73 -3.30
N GLY A 45 14.44 6.67 -2.39
CA GLY A 45 14.75 8.09 -2.58
C GLY A 45 13.80 8.82 -3.53
N ILE A 46 12.65 8.23 -3.84
CA ILE A 46 11.59 8.86 -4.65
C ILE A 46 10.70 9.69 -3.72
N ASP A 47 10.48 10.95 -4.09
CA ASP A 47 9.79 11.92 -3.25
C ASP A 47 8.30 11.59 -3.04
N VAL A 48 7.92 11.38 -1.77
CA VAL A 48 6.53 11.15 -1.34
C VAL A 48 6.04 12.25 -0.39
N PHE A 49 4.81 12.70 -0.60
CA PHE A 49 4.18 13.74 0.20
C PHE A 49 3.51 13.18 1.46
N TYR A 50 2.60 12.19 1.32
CA TYR A 50 1.79 11.64 2.42
C TYR A 50 2.52 10.55 3.21
N MET A 51 3.69 10.90 3.77
CA MET A 51 4.43 10.07 4.71
C MET A 51 4.58 10.80 6.05
N ARG A 52 4.31 10.10 7.15
CA ARG A 52 4.39 10.68 8.50
C ARG A 52 5.82 11.11 8.79
N SER A 53 5.99 12.35 9.22
CA SER A 53 7.27 12.88 9.65
C SER A 53 7.12 13.76 10.89
N TYR A 54 8.20 13.99 11.61
CA TYR A 54 8.20 14.69 12.90
C TYR A 54 8.97 16.00 12.86
N ILE A 55 8.55 16.95 13.71
CA ILE A 55 9.25 18.19 13.99
C ILE A 55 9.47 18.32 15.50
N VAL A 56 10.55 19.01 15.89
CA VAL A 56 10.78 19.36 17.30
C VAL A 56 9.81 20.47 17.69
N ASP A 57 8.95 20.17 18.66
CA ASP A 57 8.14 21.19 19.35
C ASP A 57 9.05 21.95 20.32
N LYS A 58 9.41 23.18 19.96
CA LYS A 58 10.26 24.05 20.78
C LYS A 58 9.63 24.40 22.14
N LYS A 59 8.30 24.35 22.28
CA LYS A 59 7.61 24.68 23.54
C LYS A 59 7.64 23.49 24.50
N ASN A 60 7.34 22.29 24.00
CA ASN A 60 7.25 21.07 24.81
C ASN A 60 8.53 20.22 24.80
N LYS A 61 9.59 20.66 24.10
CA LYS A 61 10.87 19.94 23.92
C LYS A 61 10.70 18.47 23.49
N GLY A 62 9.66 18.19 22.71
CA GLY A 62 9.31 16.84 22.25
C GLY A 62 9.22 16.75 20.73
N LEU A 63 9.09 15.53 20.20
CA LEU A 63 8.82 15.30 18.78
C LEU A 63 7.30 15.19 18.58
N VAL A 64 6.76 16.02 17.68
CA VAL A 64 5.35 15.96 17.29
C VAL A 64 5.22 15.69 15.79
N PRO A 65 4.18 14.97 15.34
CA PRO A 65 3.90 14.83 13.90
C PRO A 65 3.74 16.20 13.25
N ARG A 66 4.24 16.36 12.01
CA ARG A 66 3.97 17.57 11.22
C ARG A 66 2.48 17.66 10.90
N SER A 67 1.92 18.88 11.03
CA SER A 67 0.63 19.21 10.41
C SER A 67 0.79 19.27 8.89
N LEU A 68 -0.34 19.25 8.17
CA LEU A 68 -0.34 19.39 6.72
C LEU A 68 0.29 20.71 6.26
N GLU A 69 0.00 21.82 6.95
CA GLU A 69 0.61 23.12 6.72
C GLU A 69 2.14 23.07 6.86
N LYS A 70 2.65 22.50 7.96
CA LYS A 70 4.10 22.32 8.16
C LYS A 70 4.74 21.37 7.14
N ARG A 71 3.97 20.42 6.59
CA ARG A 71 4.42 19.52 5.53
C ARG A 71 4.54 20.29 4.21
N LEU A 72 3.57 21.13 3.88
CA LEU A 72 3.63 22.03 2.72
C LEU A 72 4.82 22.97 2.82
N GLU A 73 5.00 23.67 3.95
CA GLU A 73 6.15 24.56 4.16
C GLU A 73 7.51 23.84 4.04
N GLN A 74 7.56 22.54 4.36
CA GLN A 74 8.77 21.73 4.22
C GLN A 74 9.03 21.32 2.77
N LYS A 75 7.99 20.95 2.04
CA LYS A 75 8.07 20.29 0.74
C LYS A 75 7.87 21.25 -0.45
N VAL A 76 7.33 22.43 -0.19
CA VAL A 76 7.08 23.49 -1.18
C VAL A 76 7.76 24.76 -0.67
N GLU A 77 8.87 25.13 -1.31
CA GLU A 77 9.65 26.29 -0.91
C GLU A 77 8.82 27.58 -1.08
N ASN A 78 8.89 28.48 -0.09
CA ASN A 78 8.14 29.73 -0.11
C ASN A 78 6.63 29.58 -0.36
N PHE A 79 6.02 28.45 0.04
CA PHE A 79 4.59 28.13 -0.14
C PHE A 79 3.64 29.31 0.03
N ASN A 80 3.80 30.12 1.09
CA ASN A 80 2.93 31.27 1.39
C ASN A 80 3.03 32.45 0.39
N LYS A 81 3.98 32.42 -0.54
CA LYS A 81 4.18 33.43 -1.59
C LYS A 81 3.77 32.94 -2.97
N LEU A 82 3.49 31.65 -3.12
CA LEU A 82 3.11 31.05 -4.38
C LEU A 82 1.61 31.19 -4.62
N SER A 83 1.24 31.31 -5.89
CA SER A 83 -0.14 31.16 -6.33
C SER A 83 -0.61 29.72 -6.16
N GLU A 84 -1.92 29.49 -6.16
CA GLU A 84 -2.48 28.14 -6.08
C GLU A 84 -2.03 27.24 -7.24
N ILE A 85 -1.82 27.82 -8.44
CA ILE A 85 -1.35 27.10 -9.63
C ILE A 85 0.11 26.65 -9.43
N GLU A 86 0.97 27.52 -8.92
CA GLU A 86 2.37 27.16 -8.62
C GLU A 86 2.45 26.07 -7.55
N ILE A 87 1.65 26.18 -6.48
CA ILE A 87 1.57 25.15 -5.43
C ILE A 87 1.12 23.82 -6.03
N GLN A 88 0.09 23.84 -6.89
CA GLN A 88 -0.41 22.64 -7.56
C GLN A 88 0.69 21.93 -8.35
N ARG A 89 1.44 22.65 -9.17
CA ARG A 89 2.55 22.07 -9.96
C ARG A 89 3.62 21.46 -9.06
N GLU A 90 3.99 22.10 -7.95
CA GLU A 90 4.91 21.52 -6.97
C GLU A 90 4.37 20.25 -6.31
N LEU A 91 3.05 20.18 -6.06
CA LEU A 91 2.43 19.01 -5.45
C LEU A 91 2.40 17.79 -6.38
N PHE A 92 2.16 17.98 -7.68
CA PHE A 92 2.14 16.87 -8.66
C PHE A 92 3.52 16.28 -8.95
N LYS A 93 4.62 16.92 -8.53
CA LYS A 93 5.97 16.31 -8.56
C LYS A 93 6.11 15.13 -7.61
N TYR A 94 5.29 15.05 -6.56
CA TYR A 94 5.31 13.93 -5.62
C TYR A 94 4.54 12.75 -6.21
N ILE A 95 5.22 11.60 -6.32
CA ILE A 95 4.66 10.41 -7.00
C ILE A 95 3.32 9.98 -6.40
N ASP A 96 3.18 10.06 -5.08
CA ASP A 96 1.97 9.62 -4.39
C ASP A 96 0.80 10.58 -4.53
N VAL A 97 1.04 11.88 -4.81
CA VAL A 97 -0.01 12.84 -5.16
C VAL A 97 -0.51 12.56 -6.57
N SER A 98 0.39 12.38 -7.54
CA SER A 98 0.02 12.04 -8.93
C SER A 98 -0.70 10.70 -9.03
N CYS A 99 -0.23 9.68 -8.32
CA CYS A 99 -0.85 8.36 -8.31
C CYS A 99 -2.15 8.34 -7.49
N PHE A 100 -2.15 8.85 -6.25
CA PHE A 100 -3.22 8.59 -5.27
C PHE A 100 -4.04 9.81 -4.88
N GLY A 101 -3.67 11.00 -5.32
CA GLY A 101 -4.34 12.25 -4.99
C GLY A 101 -4.08 12.70 -3.55
N GLY A 102 -4.84 13.70 -3.12
CA GLY A 102 -4.71 14.25 -1.79
C GLY A 102 -5.67 15.41 -1.49
N VAL A 103 -6.00 15.56 -0.21
CA VAL A 103 -6.80 16.67 0.30
C VAL A 103 -5.90 17.64 1.03
N PHE A 104 -5.82 18.87 0.52
CA PHE A 104 -5.00 19.95 1.04
C PHE A 104 -5.89 21.02 1.64
N ALA A 105 -6.29 20.82 2.90
CA ALA A 105 -7.15 21.75 3.63
C ALA A 105 -6.29 22.62 4.57
N VAL A 106 -5.63 23.65 4.01
CA VAL A 106 -4.84 24.62 4.78
C VAL A 106 -5.29 26.05 4.49
N LYS A 107 -4.96 26.99 5.36
CA LYS A 107 -5.32 28.40 5.15
C LYS A 107 -4.58 28.93 3.91
N GLY A 108 -5.31 29.53 2.98
CA GLY A 108 -4.74 30.08 1.73
C GLY A 108 -4.54 29.06 0.61
N PHE A 109 -4.76 27.76 0.87
CA PHE A 109 -4.75 26.71 -0.16
C PHE A 109 -5.69 25.59 0.25
N ASN A 110 -6.88 25.55 -0.37
CA ASN A 110 -7.90 24.54 -0.09
C ASN A 110 -8.29 23.80 -1.38
N ARG A 111 -7.66 22.65 -1.62
CA ARG A 111 -7.81 21.87 -2.85
C ARG A 111 -7.91 20.38 -2.58
N ASN A 112 -8.63 19.68 -3.45
CA ASN A 112 -8.71 18.23 -3.47
C ASN A 112 -8.31 17.76 -4.87
N TYR A 113 -7.34 16.86 -4.95
CA TYR A 113 -6.89 16.25 -6.19
C TYR A 113 -7.23 14.77 -6.16
N TYR A 114 -7.92 14.31 -7.21
CA TYR A 114 -8.19 12.89 -7.38
C TYR A 114 -6.94 12.19 -7.91
N GLY A 115 -6.62 11.04 -7.33
CA GLY A 115 -5.54 10.19 -7.83
C GLY A 115 -5.96 9.47 -9.10
N THR A 116 -5.02 9.35 -10.04
CA THR A 116 -5.18 8.54 -11.25
C THR A 116 -5.39 7.05 -10.93
N ILE A 117 -4.91 6.59 -9.77
CA ILE A 117 -5.00 5.20 -9.33
C ILE A 117 -5.89 5.07 -8.09
N GLN A 118 -6.93 4.25 -8.22
CA GLN A 118 -7.83 3.91 -7.12
C GLN A 118 -7.74 2.42 -6.80
N PHE A 119 -7.43 2.12 -5.55
CA PHE A 119 -7.40 0.75 -5.02
C PHE A 119 -8.72 0.41 -4.35
N GLY A 120 -9.19 -0.83 -4.55
CA GLY A 120 -10.23 -1.42 -3.72
C GLY A 120 -9.67 -1.95 -2.38
N THR A 121 -10.57 -2.47 -1.56
CA THR A 121 -10.22 -3.12 -0.30
C THR A 121 -9.56 -4.46 -0.58
N GLY A 122 -8.40 -4.70 0.05
CA GLY A 122 -7.74 -5.99 0.00
C GLY A 122 -8.52 -7.02 0.80
N ILE A 123 -8.82 -8.15 0.17
CA ILE A 123 -9.59 -9.24 0.76
C ILE A 123 -8.68 -10.45 0.95
N ASN A 124 -8.59 -10.97 2.17
CA ASN A 124 -7.95 -12.25 2.42
C ASN A 124 -8.79 -13.40 1.83
N LYS A 125 -8.20 -14.19 0.94
CA LYS A 125 -8.87 -15.34 0.30
C LYS A 125 -8.56 -16.68 0.96
N TYR A 126 -7.80 -16.69 2.07
CA TYR A 126 -7.48 -17.90 2.81
C TYR A 126 -8.37 -18.05 4.05
N GLU A 127 -9.06 -19.19 4.15
CA GLU A 127 -10.10 -19.42 5.16
C GLU A 127 -9.52 -19.88 6.52
N ASP A 128 -8.37 -20.57 6.54
CA ASP A 128 -7.77 -21.09 7.77
C ASP A 128 -6.86 -20.06 8.49
N SER A 129 -6.99 -18.78 8.15
CA SER A 129 -6.24 -17.69 8.80
C SER A 129 -6.63 -17.54 10.27
N GLU A 130 -5.65 -17.64 11.17
CA GLU A 130 -5.86 -17.47 12.61
C GLU A 130 -5.17 -16.20 13.13
N VAL A 131 -5.82 -15.51 14.07
CA VAL A 131 -5.21 -14.37 14.77
C VAL A 131 -4.45 -14.89 15.98
N VAL A 132 -3.14 -14.68 15.98
CA VAL A 132 -2.29 -14.95 17.15
C VAL A 132 -1.92 -13.63 17.81
N ARG A 133 -2.04 -13.59 19.14
CA ARG A 133 -1.58 -12.46 19.96
C ARG A 133 -0.45 -12.91 20.88
N GLU A 134 0.75 -12.50 20.54
CA GLU A 134 1.94 -12.74 21.35
C GLU A 134 2.16 -11.61 22.34
N ARG A 135 2.58 -11.96 23.56
CA ARG A 135 3.02 -11.00 24.58
C ARG A 135 4.54 -10.96 24.55
N MET A 136 5.09 -9.75 24.51
CA MET A 136 6.52 -9.50 24.46
C MET A 136 6.94 -8.73 25.71
N LEU A 137 8.01 -9.16 26.36
CA LEU A 137 8.60 -8.42 27.46
C LEU A 137 9.44 -7.28 26.91
N SER A 138 9.20 -6.07 27.43
CA SER A 138 10.18 -4.98 27.27
C SER A 138 11.46 -5.36 28.04
N PRO A 139 12.66 -5.12 27.48
CA PRO A 139 13.90 -5.29 28.24
C PRO A 139 14.09 -4.20 29.30
N PHE A 140 13.23 -3.16 29.31
CA PHE A 140 13.31 -2.03 30.23
C PHE A 140 12.28 -2.11 31.35
N GLN A 141 12.70 -1.69 32.55
CA GLN A 141 11.88 -1.57 33.75
C GLN A 141 10.67 -0.67 33.49
N ASN A 142 9.50 -1.02 34.04
CA ASN A 142 8.32 -0.20 33.95
C ASN A 142 8.48 1.03 34.85
N PRO A 143 8.42 2.27 34.30
CA PRO A 143 8.62 3.49 35.08
C PRO A 143 7.49 3.78 36.07
N LYS A 144 6.32 3.12 35.96
CA LYS A 144 5.22 3.31 36.90
C LYS A 144 5.43 2.46 38.16
N GLY A 145 5.99 3.07 39.20
CA GLY A 145 5.96 2.57 40.58
C GLY A 145 4.54 2.34 41.10
N LYS A 146 4.36 1.45 42.08
CA LYS A 146 3.13 1.43 42.88
C LYS A 146 3.31 2.44 44.01
N ILE A 147 2.37 3.38 44.19
CA ILE A 147 2.38 4.26 45.36
C ILE A 147 1.87 3.45 46.56
N ASN A 148 2.65 3.41 47.63
CA ASN A 148 2.18 2.84 48.89
C ASN A 148 1.08 3.74 49.47
N LYS A 149 -0.15 3.22 49.63
CA LYS A 149 -1.30 4.00 50.08
C LYS A 149 -1.20 4.47 51.53
N GLU A 150 -0.34 3.86 52.34
CA GLU A 150 -0.16 4.21 53.76
C GLU A 150 0.99 5.21 53.96
N THR A 151 2.08 5.08 53.19
CA THR A 151 3.28 5.94 53.35
C THR A 151 3.43 6.99 52.26
N ASN A 152 2.62 6.96 51.21
CA ASN A 152 2.73 7.82 50.01
C ASN A 152 4.09 7.74 49.28
N GLU A 153 4.92 6.73 49.57
CA GLU A 153 6.19 6.52 48.89
C GLU A 153 6.01 5.72 47.59
N GLU A 154 6.77 6.07 46.56
CA GLU A 154 6.84 5.28 45.32
C GLU A 154 7.65 4.00 45.57
N ILE A 155 6.98 2.85 45.47
CA ILE A 155 7.64 1.55 45.43
C ILE A 155 8.21 1.38 44.02
N GLU A 156 9.53 1.31 43.94
CA GLU A 156 10.28 1.07 42.72
C GLU A 156 9.79 -0.23 42.04
N ASN A 157 9.27 -0.12 40.82
CA ASN A 157 8.64 -1.25 40.15
C ASN A 157 9.70 -2.18 39.56
N ARG A 158 9.89 -3.38 40.12
CA ARG A 158 10.89 -4.35 39.63
C ARG A 158 10.46 -5.12 38.37
N GLN A 159 9.29 -4.82 37.80
CA GLN A 159 8.74 -5.51 36.64
C GLN A 159 8.95 -4.70 35.35
N THR A 160 9.12 -5.38 34.22
CA THR A 160 9.15 -4.75 32.90
C THR A 160 7.75 -4.58 32.31
N THR A 161 7.60 -3.68 31.34
CA THR A 161 6.32 -3.48 30.64
C THR A 161 6.07 -4.63 29.66
N LEU A 162 4.83 -5.15 29.62
CA LEU A 162 4.40 -6.14 28.62
C LEU A 162 3.88 -5.42 27.37
N GLY A 163 4.58 -5.58 26.25
CA GLY A 163 4.06 -5.28 24.92
C GLY A 163 3.24 -6.45 24.37
N SER A 164 2.49 -6.21 23.29
CA SER A 164 1.85 -7.28 22.54
C SER A 164 1.92 -7.02 21.05
N ARG A 165 2.00 -8.10 20.27
CA ARG A 165 1.88 -8.09 18.82
C ARG A 165 0.76 -9.04 18.42
N ALA A 166 -0.13 -8.60 17.54
CA ALA A 166 -1.11 -9.48 16.92
C ALA A 166 -0.86 -9.58 15.42
N TYR A 167 -1.00 -10.79 14.88
CA TYR A 167 -0.75 -11.10 13.48
C TYR A 167 -1.64 -12.24 12.99
N LEU A 168 -1.75 -12.40 11.68
CA LEU A 168 -2.32 -13.59 11.04
C LEU A 168 -1.24 -14.64 10.84
N THR A 169 -1.56 -15.90 11.14
CA THR A 169 -0.70 -17.07 10.86
C THR A 169 -0.31 -17.12 9.39
N GLU A 170 -1.31 -16.99 8.51
CA GLU A 170 -1.17 -16.90 7.06
C GLU A 170 -2.31 -16.03 6.50
N GLY A 171 -2.09 -15.37 5.37
CA GLY A 171 -3.11 -14.60 4.67
C GLY A 171 -2.72 -14.24 3.25
N HIS A 172 -3.69 -14.14 2.36
CA HIS A 172 -3.51 -13.93 0.93
C HIS A 172 -4.48 -12.84 0.45
N TYR A 173 -4.01 -11.60 0.49
CA TYR A 173 -4.85 -10.42 0.27
C TYR A 173 -4.80 -9.96 -1.18
N PHE A 174 -5.94 -9.89 -1.85
CA PHE A 174 -6.03 -9.38 -3.22
C PHE A 174 -6.68 -8.00 -3.26
N TYR A 175 -5.96 -7.04 -3.82
CA TYR A 175 -6.40 -5.66 -4.04
C TYR A 175 -6.60 -5.42 -5.54
N ASP A 176 -7.82 -5.13 -5.96
CA ASP A 176 -8.05 -4.59 -7.30
C ASP A 176 -7.66 -3.11 -7.36
N PHE A 177 -7.38 -2.65 -8.57
CA PHE A 177 -7.12 -1.23 -8.82
C PHE A 177 -7.55 -0.85 -10.23
N ILE A 178 -7.85 0.44 -10.41
CA ILE A 178 -8.14 1.07 -11.70
C ILE A 178 -7.17 2.22 -11.89
N ILE A 179 -6.66 2.37 -13.11
CA ILE A 179 -5.86 3.51 -13.54
C ILE A 179 -6.70 4.29 -14.55
N ASN A 180 -7.06 5.53 -14.24
CA ASN A 180 -7.78 6.42 -15.14
C ASN A 180 -7.04 7.77 -15.28
N PRO A 181 -6.20 7.95 -16.31
CA PRO A 181 -5.46 9.19 -16.53
C PRO A 181 -6.36 10.40 -16.76
N LEU A 182 -7.59 10.22 -17.26
CA LEU A 182 -8.52 11.30 -17.59
C LEU A 182 -9.06 12.03 -16.35
N VAL A 183 -8.83 11.51 -15.14
CA VAL A 183 -9.29 12.16 -13.90
C VAL A 183 -8.72 13.57 -13.72
N ASN A 184 -7.53 13.84 -14.28
CA ASN A 184 -6.86 15.14 -14.22
C ASN A 184 -7.05 15.98 -15.48
N LYS A 185 -7.89 15.55 -16.45
CA LYS A 185 -8.07 16.27 -17.72
C LYS A 185 -8.48 17.73 -17.52
N SER A 186 -9.47 17.97 -16.66
CA SER A 186 -9.99 19.32 -16.40
C SER A 186 -8.94 20.26 -15.80
N ILE A 187 -8.04 19.76 -14.93
CA ILE A 187 -7.00 20.59 -14.33
C ILE A 187 -5.85 20.85 -15.29
N MET A 188 -5.53 19.90 -16.17
CA MET A 188 -4.52 20.07 -17.23
C MET A 188 -4.99 21.04 -18.33
N GLU A 189 -6.30 21.12 -18.61
CA GLU A 189 -6.87 22.11 -19.54
C GLU A 189 -6.77 23.54 -19.00
N LEU A 190 -6.83 23.71 -17.67
CA LEU A 190 -6.71 25.01 -17.00
C LEU A 190 -5.25 25.42 -16.78
N ASP A 191 -4.35 24.44 -16.65
CA ASP A 191 -2.92 24.65 -16.44
C ASP A 191 -2.12 23.76 -17.41
N THR A 192 -1.79 24.31 -18.58
CA THR A 192 -1.11 23.57 -19.65
C THR A 192 0.34 23.18 -19.33
N GLU A 193 0.92 23.74 -18.27
CA GLU A 193 2.27 23.39 -17.81
C GLU A 193 2.23 22.35 -16.67
N LEU A 194 1.04 21.91 -16.24
CA LEU A 194 0.90 20.88 -15.22
C LEU A 194 1.19 19.50 -15.79
N GLU A 195 2.29 18.90 -15.35
CA GLU A 195 2.53 17.48 -15.56
C GLU A 195 1.85 16.65 -14.46
N CYS A 196 0.84 15.87 -14.84
CA CYS A 196 0.17 14.89 -13.98
C CYS A 196 0.77 13.49 -14.17
N PHE A 197 0.01 12.45 -13.81
CA PHE A 197 0.37 11.05 -14.01
C PHE A 197 0.80 10.76 -15.45
N ASN A 198 2.06 10.37 -15.62
CA ASN A 198 2.69 10.05 -16.91
C ASN A 198 3.29 8.63 -16.92
N GLU A 199 3.95 8.27 -18.03
CA GLU A 199 4.56 6.95 -18.21
C GLU A 199 5.62 6.62 -17.15
N ASN A 200 6.42 7.60 -16.72
CA ASN A 200 7.39 7.41 -15.63
C ASN A 200 6.67 7.10 -14.31
N ASN A 201 5.58 7.80 -14.00
CA ASN A 201 4.77 7.47 -12.83
C ASN A 201 4.17 6.05 -12.91
N TYR A 202 3.70 5.63 -14.09
CA TYR A 202 3.21 4.27 -14.31
C TYR A 202 4.31 3.22 -14.08
N ASN A 203 5.51 3.43 -14.60
CA ASN A 203 6.63 2.51 -14.40
C ASN A 203 7.02 2.38 -12.92
N LEU A 204 7.11 3.51 -12.19
CA LEU A 204 7.35 3.51 -10.75
C LEU A 204 6.22 2.84 -9.95
N PHE A 205 4.98 2.99 -10.40
CA PHE A 205 3.83 2.30 -9.84
C PHE A 205 3.90 0.79 -10.08
N LYS A 206 4.21 0.37 -11.30
CA LYS A 206 4.32 -1.05 -11.66
C LYS A 206 5.47 -1.72 -10.91
N GLU A 207 6.62 -1.06 -10.81
CA GLU A 207 7.75 -1.54 -10.02
C GLU A 207 7.35 -1.74 -8.54
N ALA A 208 6.72 -0.73 -7.92
CA ALA A 208 6.25 -0.81 -6.54
C ALA A 208 5.15 -1.87 -6.36
N SER A 209 4.28 -2.07 -7.35
CA SER A 209 3.24 -3.11 -7.33
C SER A 209 3.81 -4.53 -7.20
N LEU A 210 5.03 -4.73 -7.68
CA LEU A 210 5.73 -6.02 -7.66
C LEU A 210 6.63 -6.19 -6.44
N ASN A 211 6.94 -5.11 -5.70
CA ASN A 211 8.00 -5.11 -4.69
C ASN A 211 7.66 -4.45 -3.34
N CYS A 212 6.56 -3.70 -3.23
CA CYS A 212 6.32 -2.82 -2.08
C CYS A 212 6.16 -3.53 -0.73
N ALA A 213 5.71 -4.79 -0.71
CA ALA A 213 5.65 -5.57 0.52
C ALA A 213 7.01 -6.17 0.90
N ASN A 214 7.82 -6.51 -0.11
CA ASN A 214 9.11 -7.17 0.08
C ASN A 214 10.14 -6.27 0.81
N SER A 215 10.03 -4.94 0.66
CA SER A 215 10.94 -3.97 1.27
C SER A 215 10.58 -3.61 2.73
N LEU A 216 9.49 -4.15 3.28
CA LEU A 216 9.00 -3.77 4.59
C LEU A 216 9.88 -4.27 5.73
N ASN A 217 10.66 -3.36 6.31
CA ASN A 217 11.47 -3.66 7.48
C ASN A 217 10.79 -3.22 8.78
N SER A 218 9.72 -3.92 9.18
CA SER A 218 9.10 -3.75 10.50
C SER A 218 8.70 -5.08 11.11
N VAL A 219 8.78 -5.19 12.44
CA VAL A 219 8.42 -6.42 13.17
C VAL A 219 7.01 -6.89 12.80
N SER A 220 6.05 -5.98 12.66
CA SER A 220 4.67 -6.34 12.28
C SER A 220 4.50 -6.86 10.85
N LYS A 221 5.36 -6.44 9.91
CA LYS A 221 5.17 -6.63 8.46
C LYS A 221 6.27 -7.43 7.77
N LYS A 222 7.30 -7.89 8.49
CA LYS A 222 8.43 -8.67 7.94
C LYS A 222 7.99 -9.91 7.14
N GLY A 223 6.85 -10.49 7.47
CA GLY A 223 6.30 -11.64 6.76
C GLY A 223 5.30 -11.29 5.65
N CYS A 224 5.14 -10.02 5.29
CA CYS A 224 4.37 -9.62 4.12
C CYS A 224 5.25 -9.68 2.87
N TYR A 225 4.73 -10.18 1.74
CA TYR A 225 5.46 -10.24 0.46
C TYR A 225 4.51 -10.11 -0.73
N ASN A 226 5.01 -9.59 -1.84
CA ASN A 226 4.27 -9.56 -3.09
C ASN A 226 4.23 -10.98 -3.67
N GLU A 227 3.04 -11.55 -3.78
CA GLU A 227 2.88 -12.94 -4.26
C GLU A 227 2.27 -13.03 -5.66
N PHE A 228 1.50 -12.01 -6.04
CA PHE A 228 0.78 -11.98 -7.30
C PHE A 228 0.60 -10.54 -7.80
N ALA A 229 0.58 -10.36 -9.12
CA ALA A 229 0.05 -9.16 -9.73
C ALA A 229 -0.53 -9.51 -11.10
N ILE A 230 -1.58 -8.80 -11.49
CA ILE A 230 -2.11 -8.81 -12.86
C ILE A 230 -2.37 -7.38 -13.32
N PHE A 231 -1.85 -7.04 -14.49
CA PHE A 231 -2.09 -5.78 -15.20
C PHE A 231 -2.89 -6.12 -16.45
N ILE A 232 -4.05 -5.50 -16.61
CA ILE A 232 -4.89 -5.63 -17.80
C ILE A 232 -4.90 -4.25 -18.44
N LYS A 233 -4.22 -4.12 -19.57
CA LYS A 233 -4.19 -2.89 -20.36
C LYS A 233 -5.32 -2.98 -21.38
N LEU A 234 -6.20 -2.00 -21.37
CA LEU A 234 -7.24 -1.85 -22.39
C LEU A 234 -6.70 -1.00 -23.55
N LYS A 235 -7.25 -1.20 -24.74
CA LYS A 235 -7.01 -0.37 -25.91
C LYS A 235 -7.44 1.07 -25.64
N GLU A 236 -6.82 2.00 -26.35
CA GLU A 236 -7.21 3.41 -26.34
C GLU A 236 -8.72 3.56 -26.63
N ASP A 237 -9.35 4.52 -25.97
CA ASP A 237 -10.80 4.80 -26.00
C ASP A 237 -11.74 3.69 -25.48
N SER A 238 -11.23 2.55 -25.01
CA SER A 238 -12.08 1.53 -24.38
C SER A 238 -12.73 2.05 -23.10
N VAL A 239 -14.03 1.80 -22.97
CA VAL A 239 -14.83 2.09 -21.77
C VAL A 239 -15.21 0.84 -20.98
N ALA A 240 -14.58 -0.30 -21.30
CA ALA A 240 -14.85 -1.58 -20.66
C ALA A 240 -14.54 -1.52 -19.15
N TYR A 241 -15.42 -2.11 -18.35
CA TYR A 241 -15.29 -2.13 -16.90
C TYR A 241 -15.78 -3.46 -16.32
N LEU A 242 -14.87 -4.18 -15.65
CA LEU A 242 -15.14 -5.51 -15.08
C LEU A 242 -15.61 -5.46 -13.61
N GLY A 243 -15.82 -4.28 -13.03
CA GLY A 243 -16.14 -4.16 -11.61
C GLY A 243 -14.98 -4.59 -10.71
N ASN A 244 -15.32 -5.02 -9.49
CA ASN A 244 -14.33 -5.47 -8.52
C ASN A 244 -13.85 -6.90 -8.87
N ILE A 245 -12.70 -6.97 -9.55
CA ILE A 245 -12.10 -8.22 -10.00
C ILE A 245 -11.46 -9.04 -8.86
N SER A 246 -11.25 -8.47 -7.67
CA SER A 246 -10.70 -9.23 -6.53
C SER A 246 -11.67 -10.32 -6.03
N ASN A 247 -12.97 -10.15 -6.27
CA ASN A 247 -13.99 -11.16 -5.99
C ASN A 247 -13.97 -12.36 -6.96
N LYS A 248 -13.19 -12.26 -8.05
CA LYS A 248 -13.06 -13.29 -9.08
C LYS A 248 -11.80 -14.14 -8.90
N VAL A 249 -11.12 -13.97 -7.76
CA VAL A 249 -9.96 -14.75 -7.35
C VAL A 249 -10.32 -15.67 -6.20
N SER A 250 -9.89 -16.91 -6.29
CA SER A 250 -9.91 -17.87 -5.18
C SER A 250 -8.49 -18.28 -4.81
N PHE A 251 -8.29 -18.57 -3.53
CA PHE A 251 -7.04 -19.10 -3.02
C PHE A 251 -7.32 -20.39 -2.23
N TYR A 252 -6.52 -21.43 -2.47
CA TYR A 252 -6.57 -22.68 -1.71
C TYR A 252 -5.22 -23.41 -1.77
N LYS A 253 -5.08 -24.44 -0.93
CA LYS A 253 -3.91 -25.31 -0.92
C LYS A 253 -4.19 -26.55 -1.77
N ASP A 254 -3.28 -26.89 -2.67
CA ASP A 254 -3.27 -28.19 -3.37
C ASP A 254 -2.02 -28.94 -2.90
N GLU A 255 -2.26 -30.00 -2.12
CA GLU A 255 -1.26 -30.71 -1.32
C GLU A 255 -0.46 -29.78 -0.38
N LYS A 256 0.71 -29.30 -0.84
CA LYS A 256 1.62 -28.39 -0.12
C LYS A 256 1.90 -27.10 -0.88
N ARG A 257 1.27 -26.89 -2.03
CA ARG A 257 1.45 -25.70 -2.87
C ARG A 257 0.26 -24.78 -2.72
N ASN A 258 0.54 -23.49 -2.83
CA ASN A 258 -0.49 -22.46 -2.95
C ASN A 258 -1.13 -22.57 -4.33
N VAL A 259 -2.43 -22.32 -4.44
CA VAL A 259 -3.12 -22.19 -5.72
C VAL A 259 -3.82 -20.84 -5.76
N ILE A 260 -3.46 -20.03 -6.76
CA ILE A 260 -4.18 -18.81 -7.11
C ILE A 260 -5.02 -19.14 -8.33
N ASP A 261 -6.33 -19.17 -8.14
CA ASP A 261 -7.29 -19.50 -9.20
C ASP A 261 -8.01 -18.24 -9.68
N ILE A 262 -7.73 -17.87 -10.92
CA ILE A 262 -8.31 -16.72 -11.61
C ILE A 262 -9.21 -17.15 -12.76
N SER A 263 -9.73 -18.38 -12.73
CA SER A 263 -10.59 -18.91 -13.81
C SER A 263 -11.86 -18.08 -14.02
N LEU A 264 -12.47 -17.58 -12.95
CA LEU A 264 -13.64 -16.70 -13.04
C LEU A 264 -13.28 -15.34 -13.65
N LEU A 265 -12.14 -14.75 -13.27
CA LEU A 265 -11.65 -13.52 -13.88
C LEU A 265 -11.36 -13.74 -15.36
N ALA A 266 -10.79 -14.88 -15.72
CA ALA A 266 -10.48 -15.23 -17.09
C ALA A 266 -11.76 -15.28 -17.95
N GLN A 267 -12.86 -15.84 -17.44
CA GLN A 267 -14.16 -15.83 -18.12
C GLN A 267 -14.70 -14.41 -18.33
N ASP A 268 -14.57 -13.54 -17.32
CA ASP A 268 -14.97 -12.14 -17.45
C ASP A 268 -14.11 -11.42 -18.50
N LEU A 269 -12.80 -11.69 -18.56
CA LEU A 269 -11.90 -11.11 -19.56
C LEU A 269 -12.27 -11.49 -20.99
N LEU A 270 -12.78 -12.70 -21.23
CA LEU A 270 -13.28 -13.11 -22.55
C LEU A 270 -14.45 -12.24 -23.03
N SER A 271 -15.28 -11.74 -22.12
CA SER A 271 -16.41 -10.88 -22.48
C SER A 271 -15.99 -9.50 -23.01
N ILE A 272 -14.73 -9.12 -22.81
CA ILE A 272 -14.14 -7.86 -23.26
C ILE A 272 -12.83 -8.10 -24.07
N ASP A 273 -12.65 -9.27 -24.67
CA ASP A 273 -11.42 -9.62 -25.39
C ASP A 273 -11.07 -8.62 -26.50
N GLU A 274 -12.08 -8.05 -27.15
CA GLU A 274 -11.88 -7.04 -28.19
C GLU A 274 -11.33 -5.71 -27.64
N ASP A 275 -11.54 -5.41 -26.36
CA ASP A 275 -11.07 -4.21 -25.67
C ASP A 275 -9.67 -4.36 -25.07
N ILE A 276 -9.19 -5.58 -24.86
CA ILE A 276 -7.91 -5.84 -24.19
C ILE A 276 -6.74 -5.63 -25.16
N GLU A 277 -5.77 -4.81 -24.77
CA GLU A 277 -4.50 -4.65 -25.49
C GLU A 277 -3.49 -5.71 -25.05
N ASP A 278 -3.25 -5.82 -23.73
CA ASP A 278 -2.24 -6.70 -23.15
C ASP A 278 -2.62 -7.12 -21.72
N ILE A 279 -2.19 -8.32 -21.33
CA ILE A 279 -2.32 -8.85 -19.98
C ILE A 279 -0.93 -9.29 -19.50
N GLU A 280 -0.52 -8.80 -18.34
CA GLU A 280 0.70 -9.25 -17.68
C GLU A 280 0.37 -9.84 -16.32
N ILE A 281 0.75 -11.10 -16.11
CA ILE A 281 0.57 -11.81 -14.85
C ILE A 281 1.95 -12.08 -14.23
N TYR A 282 2.06 -11.83 -12.93
CA TYR A 282 3.25 -12.08 -12.14
C TYR A 282 2.86 -12.95 -10.95
N TYR A 283 3.58 -14.03 -10.71
CA TYR A 283 3.40 -14.88 -9.52
C TYR A 283 4.71 -15.59 -9.16
N ASN A 284 4.78 -16.21 -7.99
CA ASN A 284 5.91 -17.07 -7.61
C ASN A 284 5.69 -18.53 -8.06
N PRO A 285 6.31 -19.01 -9.15
CA PRO A 285 6.09 -20.37 -9.64
C PRO A 285 6.73 -21.45 -8.74
N THR A 286 7.57 -21.08 -7.78
CA THR A 286 8.27 -22.03 -6.90
C THR A 286 7.33 -22.67 -5.89
N ASP A 287 6.42 -21.91 -5.29
CA ASP A 287 5.50 -22.39 -4.24
C ASP A 287 4.02 -22.31 -4.67
N THR A 288 3.71 -21.57 -5.72
CA THR A 288 2.34 -21.25 -6.13
C THR A 288 2.02 -21.81 -7.52
N ILE A 289 0.83 -22.38 -7.69
CA ILE A 289 0.26 -22.79 -8.97
C ILE A 289 -0.73 -21.70 -9.38
N LEU A 290 -0.58 -21.18 -10.60
CA LEU A 290 -1.54 -20.28 -11.20
C LEU A 290 -2.54 -21.08 -12.05
N LYS A 291 -3.83 -21.03 -11.71
CA LYS A 291 -4.89 -21.55 -12.58
C LYS A 291 -5.50 -20.43 -13.42
N PHE A 292 -5.15 -20.45 -14.71
CA PHE A 292 -5.62 -19.51 -15.73
C PHE A 292 -5.98 -20.29 -17.01
N PRO A 293 -7.19 -20.87 -17.10
CA PRO A 293 -7.53 -21.90 -18.08
C PRO A 293 -8.07 -21.33 -19.39
N ILE A 294 -7.37 -20.38 -20.02
CA ILE A 294 -7.86 -19.76 -21.27
C ILE A 294 -6.79 -19.67 -22.34
N ASP A 295 -6.87 -20.58 -23.30
CA ASP A 295 -5.97 -20.64 -24.45
C ASP A 295 -6.12 -19.45 -25.40
N SER A 296 -7.33 -18.91 -25.56
CA SER A 296 -7.60 -17.80 -26.48
C SER A 296 -6.94 -16.48 -26.06
N LEU A 297 -6.73 -16.26 -24.76
CA LEU A 297 -6.05 -15.08 -24.23
C LEU A 297 -4.52 -15.23 -24.21
N LYS A 298 -3.97 -16.43 -24.48
CA LYS A 298 -2.52 -16.70 -24.39
C LYS A 298 -1.68 -15.80 -25.28
N ASN A 299 -2.19 -15.42 -26.46
CA ASN A 299 -1.45 -14.58 -27.40
C ASN A 299 -1.24 -13.14 -26.90
N ARG A 300 -2.04 -12.68 -25.92
CA ARG A 300 -1.95 -11.35 -25.29
C ARG A 300 -1.59 -11.43 -23.81
N THR A 301 -1.20 -12.60 -23.32
CA THR A 301 -0.89 -12.80 -21.91
C THR A 301 0.58 -13.16 -21.74
N SER A 302 1.33 -12.30 -21.05
CA SER A 302 2.65 -12.64 -20.54
C SER A 302 2.53 -13.15 -19.10
N ILE A 303 3.16 -14.29 -18.81
CA ILE A 303 3.23 -14.86 -17.46
C ILE A 303 4.68 -14.83 -17.01
N ASN A 304 4.93 -14.10 -15.92
CA ASN A 304 6.25 -13.75 -15.45
C ASN A 304 6.47 -14.23 -14.01
N ASN A 305 7.73 -14.50 -13.66
CA ASN A 305 8.11 -14.78 -12.28
C ASN A 305 8.21 -13.46 -11.51
N ILE A 306 7.46 -13.32 -10.42
CA ILE A 306 7.48 -12.12 -9.58
C ILE A 306 8.84 -11.92 -8.88
N LEU A 307 9.56 -13.01 -8.59
CA LEU A 307 10.85 -12.97 -7.89
C LEU A 307 12.00 -12.40 -8.73
N SER A 308 11.94 -12.49 -10.06
CA SER A 308 13.02 -11.99 -10.94
C SER A 308 13.10 -10.46 -11.02
N THR A 309 12.21 -9.75 -10.33
CA THR A 309 12.14 -8.27 -10.34
C THR A 309 13.00 -7.62 -9.26
N ILE A 310 13.61 -8.39 -8.35
CA ILE A 310 14.34 -7.87 -7.20
C ILE A 310 15.79 -7.55 -7.58
N LYS A 311 16.10 -6.26 -7.81
CA LYS A 311 17.48 -5.75 -7.69
C LYS A 311 17.69 -5.23 -6.26
N ILE A 312 18.54 -5.92 -5.50
CA ILE A 312 18.94 -5.51 -4.16
C ILE A 312 20.03 -4.44 -4.32
N ASP A 313 19.68 -3.16 -4.17
CA ASP A 313 20.65 -2.09 -3.96
C ASP A 313 20.95 -1.98 -2.47
N PHE A 314 22.17 -2.33 -2.08
CA PHE A 314 22.69 -1.95 -0.78
C PHE A 314 23.01 -0.46 -0.86
N MET A 315 22.38 0.37 -0.03
CA MET A 315 22.75 1.79 0.06
C MET A 315 24.24 1.89 0.43
N GLU A 316 25.05 2.39 -0.49
CA GLU A 316 26.38 2.88 -0.16
C GLU A 316 26.20 4.11 0.74
N LYS A 317 26.72 4.03 1.97
CA LYS A 317 26.78 5.18 2.85
C LYS A 317 27.77 6.19 2.24
N ASN A 318 27.25 7.35 1.81
CA ASN A 318 28.05 8.54 1.59
C ASN A 318 28.62 9.08 2.90
#